data_AF-A0A6S7LD01-F1
#
_entry.id   AF-A0A6S7LD01-F1
#
_cell.length_a   1.000
_cell.length_b   1.000
_cell.length_c   1.000
_cell.angle_alpha   90.00
_cell.angle_beta   90.00
_cell.angle_gamma   90.00
#
_symmetry.space_group_name_H-M   'P 1'
#
loop_
_entity.id
_entity.type
_entity.pdbx_description
1 polymer ?
#
loop_
_entity_poly.entity_id
_entity_poly.type
_entity_poly.pdbx_seq_one_letter_code
_entity_poly.pdbx_strand_id
1 'polypeptide(L)'
;MAGLDFSGIQQFDPHSEPSLLASQWKEWLQRFKRCIVAFDIKDKARKRALLLYLAGPKVETIFATLSDTGEENDFDKAIENLTEYFAPKKNILYERHIFRQVSQRSDETQLTNSVHD
;
A
#
# COMPACT_ATOMS: atom_id res chain seq x y z
N MET A 1 34.06 -1.05 -0.86
CA MET A 1 32.77 -0.89 -0.15
C MET A 1 32.05 -2.21 -0.25
N ALA A 2 31.73 -2.88 0.86
CA ALA A 2 30.93 -4.11 0.80
C ALA A 2 29.57 -3.73 0.22
N GLY A 3 29.23 -4.31 -0.94
CA GLY A 3 27.91 -4.12 -1.54
C GLY A 3 26.87 -4.60 -0.55
N LEU A 4 25.93 -3.74 -0.18
CA LEU A 4 24.80 -4.14 0.64
C LEU A 4 23.95 -5.09 -0.21
N ASP A 5 23.99 -6.37 0.12
CA ASP A 5 23.19 -7.39 -0.55
C ASP A 5 21.79 -7.43 0.06
N PHE A 6 20.82 -6.89 -0.67
CA PHE A 6 19.40 -6.92 -0.30
C PHE A 6 18.61 -8.02 -1.02
N SER A 7 19.29 -8.94 -1.73
CA SER A 7 18.63 -10.01 -2.52
C SER A 7 17.70 -10.91 -1.69
N GLY A 8 17.91 -10.99 -0.38
CA GLY A 8 17.05 -11.72 0.56
C GLY A 8 15.73 -11.03 0.95
N ILE A 9 15.53 -9.77 0.57
CA ILE A 9 14.28 -9.03 0.83
C ILE A 9 13.41 -9.07 -0.42
N GLN A 10 12.41 -9.93 -0.41
CA GLN A 10 11.39 -9.95 -1.46
C GLN A 10 10.55 -8.67 -1.39
N GLN A 11 10.22 -8.10 -2.55
CA GLN A 11 9.33 -6.94 -2.67
C GLN A 11 7.95 -7.27 -2.10
N PHE A 12 7.29 -6.26 -1.53
CA PHE A 12 5.93 -6.42 -1.03
C PHE A 12 4.95 -6.40 -2.20
N ASP A 13 4.02 -7.36 -2.26
CA ASP A 13 2.96 -7.37 -3.28
C ASP A 13 1.62 -6.88 -2.72
N PRO A 14 1.26 -5.61 -2.94
CA PRO A 14 0.02 -5.03 -2.42
C PRO A 14 -1.25 -5.53 -3.13
N HIS A 15 -1.15 -6.39 -4.15
CA HIS A 15 -2.31 -6.98 -4.84
C HIS A 15 -2.65 -8.41 -4.39
N SER A 16 -1.93 -8.93 -3.40
CA SER A 16 -2.30 -10.19 -2.76
C SER A 16 -3.66 -10.10 -2.05
N GLU A 17 -4.22 -11.26 -1.68
CA GLU A 17 -5.49 -11.39 -0.96
C GLU A 17 -5.70 -10.27 0.08
N PRO A 18 -6.72 -9.40 -0.10
CA PRO A 18 -6.94 -8.23 0.74
C PRO A 18 -7.04 -8.53 2.24
N SER A 19 -7.54 -9.73 2.58
CA SER A 19 -7.66 -10.25 3.95
C SER A 19 -6.30 -10.52 4.61
N LEU A 20 -5.25 -10.74 3.82
CA LEU A 20 -3.89 -11.06 4.27
C LEU A 20 -2.93 -9.88 4.17
N LEU A 21 -3.30 -8.79 3.46
CA LEU A 21 -2.42 -7.64 3.22
C LEU A 21 -1.81 -7.07 4.50
N ALA A 22 -2.60 -6.90 5.56
CA ALA A 22 -2.12 -6.40 6.83
C ALA A 22 -1.08 -7.32 7.51
N SER A 23 -1.31 -8.64 7.43
CA SER A 23 -0.41 -9.63 8.00
C SER A 23 0.90 -9.71 7.20
N GLN A 24 0.79 -9.72 5.88
CA GLN A 24 1.95 -9.73 4.98
C GLN A 24 2.77 -8.44 5.12
N TRP A 25 2.11 -7.28 5.20
CA TRP A 25 2.80 -6.00 5.43
C TRP A 25 3.54 -6.01 6.75
N LYS A 26 2.91 -6.50 7.82
CA LYS A 26 3.54 -6.61 9.14
C LYS A 26 4.76 -7.54 9.10
N GLU A 27 4.65 -8.70 8.44
CA GLU A 27 5.78 -9.63 8.31
C GLU A 27 6.94 -9.02 7.51
N TRP A 28 6.62 -8.40 6.37
CA TRP A 28 7.59 -7.72 5.53
C TRP A 28 8.30 -6.59 6.29
N LEU A 29 7.54 -5.75 7.01
CA LEU A 29 8.09 -4.65 7.81
C LEU A 29 9.02 -5.17 8.93
N GLN A 30 8.72 -6.31 9.54
CA GLN A 30 9.59 -6.94 10.52
C GLN A 30 10.92 -7.40 9.90
N ARG A 31 10.88 -7.98 8.69
CA ARG A 31 12.11 -8.35 7.94
C ARG A 31 12.93 -7.10 7.60
N PHE A 32 12.28 -6.04 7.14
CA PHE A 32 12.92 -4.76 6.86
C PHE A 32 13.58 -4.15 8.12
N LYS A 33 12.89 -4.12 9.26
CA LYS A 33 13.47 -3.61 10.53
C LYS A 33 14.71 -4.40 10.95
N ARG A 34 14.70 -5.74 10.80
CA ARG A 34 15.89 -6.57 11.06
C ARG A 34 17.06 -6.23 10.13
N CYS A 35 16.77 -5.99 8.85
CA CYS A 35 17.77 -5.56 7.87
C CYS A 35 18.43 -4.23 8.26
N ILE A 36 17.63 -3.23 8.64
CA ILE A 36 18.13 -1.93 9.10
C ILE A 36 19.08 -2.07 10.30
N VAL A 37 18.73 -2.94 11.25
CA VAL A 37 19.59 -3.24 12.42
C VAL A 37 20.86 -3.98 12.00
N ALA A 38 20.75 -4.99 11.14
CA ALA A 38 21.90 -5.78 10.68
C ALA A 38 22.96 -4.94 9.93
N PHE A 39 22.51 -3.92 9.18
CA PHE A 39 23.40 -3.02 8.45
C PHE A 39 23.77 -1.73 9.22
N ASP A 40 23.41 -1.63 10.51
CA ASP A 40 23.64 -0.47 11.38
C ASP A 40 23.20 0.88 10.76
N ILE A 41 22.07 0.89 10.06
CA ILE A 41 21.55 2.09 9.41
C ILE A 41 20.83 2.92 10.47
N LYS A 42 21.39 4.09 10.82
CA LYS A 42 20.86 4.98 11.88
C LYS A 42 20.04 6.13 11.33
N ASP A 43 20.49 6.68 10.21
CA ASP A 43 19.89 7.85 9.57
C ASP A 43 18.44 7.61 9.14
N LYS A 44 17.55 8.55 9.48
CA LYS A 44 16.11 8.40 9.25
C LYS A 44 15.73 8.58 7.79
N ALA A 45 16.34 9.55 7.08
CA ALA A 45 16.12 9.73 5.65
C ALA A 45 16.53 8.47 4.87
N ARG A 46 17.68 7.88 5.20
CA ARG A 46 18.16 6.64 4.59
C ARG A 46 17.24 5.45 4.88
N LYS A 47 16.68 5.34 6.09
CA LYS A 47 15.66 4.32 6.41
C LYS A 47 14.40 4.50 5.56
N ARG A 48 13.92 5.74 5.39
CA ARG A 48 12.76 6.06 4.56
C ARG A 48 13.00 5.74 3.09
N ALA A 49 14.15 6.14 2.55
CA ALA A 49 14.54 5.83 1.17
C ALA A 49 14.61 4.31 0.94
N LEU A 50 15.24 3.56 1.85
CA LEU A 50 15.33 2.11 1.76
C LEU A 50 13.98 1.41 1.92
N LEU A 51 13.08 1.94 2.75
CA LEU A 51 11.73 1.42 2.91
C LEU A 51 11.01 1.42 1.57
N LEU A 52 11.01 2.56 0.87
CA LEU A 52 10.35 2.74 -0.41
C LEU A 52 11.01 1.90 -1.52
N TYR A 53 12.34 1.96 -1.60
CA TYR A 53 13.11 1.22 -2.60
C TYR A 53 12.95 -0.30 -2.49
N LEU A 54 13.02 -0.86 -1.28
CA LEU A 54 12.92 -2.31 -1.06
C LEU A 54 11.47 -2.81 -1.04
N ALA A 55 10.51 -1.98 -0.62
CA ALA A 55 9.10 -2.33 -0.70
C ALA A 55 8.65 -2.48 -2.15
N GLY A 56 9.25 -1.70 -3.06
CA GLY A 56 9.09 -1.80 -4.49
C GLY A 56 8.15 -0.76 -5.09
N PRO A 57 8.10 -0.67 -6.43
CA PRO A 57 7.47 0.43 -7.16
C PRO A 57 5.95 0.56 -6.92
N LYS A 58 5.29 -0.57 -6.61
CA LYS A 58 3.86 -0.55 -6.27
C LYS A 58 3.61 0.17 -4.94
N VAL A 59 4.47 -0.04 -3.95
CA VAL A 59 4.38 0.63 -2.65
C VAL A 59 4.77 2.10 -2.76
N GLU A 60 5.76 2.43 -3.59
CA GLU A 60 6.10 3.82 -3.91
C GLU A 60 4.91 4.57 -4.53
N THR A 61 4.21 3.93 -5.47
CA THR A 61 3.01 4.50 -6.10
C THR A 61 1.92 4.75 -5.07
N ILE A 62 1.66 3.78 -4.17
CA ILE A 62 0.70 3.94 -3.07
C ILE A 62 1.13 5.10 -2.17
N PHE A 63 2.40 5.14 -1.78
CA PHE A 63 2.94 6.17 -0.89
C PHE A 63 2.79 7.57 -1.48
N ALA A 64 3.00 7.74 -2.79
CA ALA A 64 2.80 9.01 -3.49
C ALA A 64 1.34 9.49 -3.50
N THR A 65 0.36 8.59 -3.29
CA THR A 65 -1.07 8.95 -3.18
C THR A 65 -1.49 9.35 -1.77
N LEU A 66 -0.65 9.10 -0.75
CA LEU A 66 -0.97 9.43 0.64
C LEU A 66 -0.73 10.93 0.90
N SER A 67 -1.72 11.58 1.50
CA SER A 67 -1.57 12.94 2.02
C SER A 67 -0.80 12.90 3.34
N ASP A 68 0.04 13.91 3.60
CA ASP A 68 0.78 14.05 4.87
C ASP A 68 1.73 12.87 5.18
N THR A 69 2.68 12.63 4.29
CA THR A 69 3.71 11.59 4.48
C THR A 69 4.84 12.01 5.44
N GLY A 70 4.74 13.16 6.11
CA GLY A 70 5.82 13.75 6.89
C GLY A 70 7.01 14.22 6.05
N GLU A 71 8.03 14.77 6.70
CA GLU A 71 9.26 15.21 6.06
C GLU A 71 10.16 14.03 5.64
N GLU A 72 11.21 14.30 4.88
CA GLU A 72 12.18 13.27 4.44
C GLU A 72 12.80 12.49 5.62
N ASN A 73 12.92 13.13 6.78
CA ASN A 73 13.44 12.54 8.01
C ASN A 73 12.38 11.84 8.88
N ASP A 74 11.10 11.85 8.47
CA ASP A 74 10.00 11.23 9.21
C ASP A 74 9.75 9.79 8.76
N PHE A 75 10.69 8.93 9.13
CA PHE A 75 10.57 7.49 8.89
C PHE A 75 9.36 6.86 9.61
N ASP A 76 9.09 7.27 10.85
CA ASP A 76 8.02 6.68 11.66
C ASP A 76 6.64 7.01 11.08
N LYS A 77 6.45 8.25 10.61
CA LYS A 77 5.22 8.69 9.93
C LYS A 77 5.00 7.94 8.60
N ALA A 78 6.07 7.69 7.85
CA ALA A 78 5.98 6.90 6.62
C ALA A 78 5.50 5.46 6.89
N ILE A 79 6.02 4.82 7.93
CA ILE A 79 5.56 3.48 8.35
C ILE A 79 4.11 3.52 8.79
N GLU A 80 3.73 4.51 9.60
CA GLU A 80 2.37 4.65 10.13
C GLU A 80 1.35 4.74 8.98
N ASN A 81 1.56 5.66 8.05
CA ASN A 81 0.66 5.87 6.91
C ASN A 81 0.54 4.64 6.01
N LEU A 82 1.66 3.95 5.72
CA LEU A 82 1.62 2.70 4.94
C LEU A 82 0.91 1.59 5.71
N THR A 83 1.15 1.49 7.02
CA THR A 83 0.51 0.48 7.87
C THR A 83 -0.99 0.72 7.98
N GLU A 84 -1.44 1.97 8.06
CA GLU A 84 -2.86 2.33 8.04
C GLU A 84 -3.50 2.01 6.69
N TYR A 85 -2.81 2.31 5.58
CA TYR A 85 -3.30 1.97 4.25
C TYR A 85 -3.51 0.46 4.07
N PHE A 86 -2.58 -0.36 4.56
CA PHE A 86 -2.65 -1.82 4.47
C PHE A 86 -3.42 -2.48 5.62
N ALA A 87 -3.83 -1.74 6.64
CA ALA A 87 -4.66 -2.26 7.72
C ALA A 87 -6.00 -2.75 7.15
N PRO A 88 -6.60 -3.80 7.73
CA PRO A 88 -7.92 -4.21 7.30
C PRO A 88 -8.86 -3.04 7.57
N LYS A 89 -9.38 -2.43 6.50
CA LYS A 89 -10.39 -1.37 6.60
C LYS A 89 -11.58 -1.95 7.35
N LYS A 90 -11.65 -1.75 8.67
CA LYS A 90 -12.87 -1.97 9.44
C LYS A 90 -13.89 -0.95 8.92
N ASN A 91 -14.71 -1.43 8.00
CA ASN A 91 -15.80 -0.76 7.33
C ASN A 91 -16.69 0.06 8.26
N ILE A 92 -17.03 1.29 7.83
CA ILE A 92 -18.45 1.72 7.69
C ILE A 92 -18.60 2.66 6.47
N LEU A 93 -17.61 3.52 6.17
CA LEU A 93 -17.75 4.53 5.11
C LEU A 93 -17.36 4.06 3.70
N TYR A 94 -16.37 3.16 3.60
CA TYR A 94 -15.83 2.72 2.32
C TYR A 94 -16.81 1.82 1.56
N GLU A 95 -17.51 0.92 2.25
CA GLU A 95 -18.58 0.10 1.65
C GLU A 95 -19.70 0.96 1.04
N ARG A 96 -20.11 2.06 1.69
CA ARG A 96 -21.15 2.95 1.14
C ARG A 96 -20.69 3.68 -0.13
N HIS A 97 -19.41 3.99 -0.26
CA HIS A 97 -18.90 4.64 -1.47
C HIS A 97 -18.78 3.66 -2.63
N ILE A 98 -18.28 2.45 -2.37
CA ILE A 98 -18.21 1.38 -3.37
C ILE A 98 -19.61 0.92 -3.78
N PHE A 99 -20.57 0.77 -2.85
CA PHE A 99 -21.96 0.43 -3.18
C PHE A 99 -22.62 1.51 -4.04
N ARG A 100 -22.40 2.80 -3.76
CA ARG A 100 -22.90 3.89 -4.62
C ARG A 100 -22.28 3.91 -6.01
N GLN A 101 -20.98 3.60 -6.13
CA GLN A 101 -20.33 3.54 -7.44
C GLN A 101 -20.69 2.29 -8.25
N VAL A 102 -20.96 1.16 -7.58
CA VAL A 102 -21.39 -0.09 -8.25
C VAL A 102 -22.86 0.01 -8.69
N SER A 103 -23.73 0.64 -7.91
CA SER A 103 -25.14 0.85 -8.30
C SER A 103 -25.34 1.91 -9.40
N GLN A 104 -24.35 2.74 -9.72
CA GLN A 104 -24.41 3.75 -10.80
C GLN A 104 -23.94 3.21 -12.17
N ARG A 105 -23.63 1.92 -12.30
CA ARG A 105 -23.33 1.28 -13.59
C ARG A 105 -24.36 0.22 -14.00
N SER A 106 -25.51 0.23 -13.36
CA SER A 106 -26.65 -0.61 -13.75
C SER A 106 -27.82 0.21 -14.32
N ASP A 107 -27.51 1.40 -14.85
CA ASP A 107 -28.45 2.15 -15.69
C ASP A 107 -28.27 1.68 -17.14
N GLU A 108 -29.06 0.64 -17.44
CA GLU A 108 -29.85 0.51 -18.66
C GLU A 108 -29.17 0.65 -20.03
N THR A 109 -28.82 -0.50 -20.60
CA THR A 109 -28.96 -0.68 -22.06
C THR A 109 -30.46 -0.73 -22.38
N GLN A 110 -31.08 0.43 -22.64
CA GLN A 110 -32.42 0.52 -23.25
C GLN A 110 -32.32 0.04 -24.71
N LEU A 111 -32.45 -1.27 -24.91
CA LEU A 111 -32.65 -1.88 -26.21
C LEU A 111 -34.04 -2.50 -26.29
N THR A 112 -34.74 -2.07 -27.35
CA THR A 112 -35.76 -2.81 -28.12
C THR A 112 -37.18 -2.86 -27.55
N ASN A 113 -38.06 -2.02 -28.10
CA ASN A 113 -39.19 -2.41 -28.95
C ASN A 113 -40.38 -1.47 -28.75
N SER A 114 -40.51 -0.50 -29.66
CA SER A 114 -41.83 0.04 -29.99
C SER A 114 -42.14 -0.39 -31.42
N VAL A 115 -42.70 -1.61 -31.53
CA VAL A 115 -43.60 -1.96 -32.62
C VAL A 115 -44.89 -1.22 -32.30
N HIS A 116 -45.30 -0.30 -33.18
CA HIS A 116 -46.69 0.10 -33.25
C HIS A 116 -47.12 -0.05 -34.71
N ASP A 117 -48.06 -0.97 -34.89
CA ASP A 117 -49.05 -1.00 -35.97
C ASP A 117 -49.68 0.38 -36.21
#